data_AF-A0A9P7ZAP9-F1
#
_entry.id   AF-A0A9P7ZAP9-F1
#
_cell.length_a   1.000
_cell.length_b   1.000
_cell.length_c   1.000
_cell.angle_alpha   90.00
_cell.angle_beta   90.00
_cell.angle_gamma   90.00
#
_symmetry.space_group_name_H-M   'P 1'
#
loop_
_entity.id
_entity.type
_entity.pdbx_description
1 polymer ?
#
loop_
_entity_poly.entity_id
_entity_poly.type
_entity_poly.pdbx_seq_one_letter_code
_entity_poly.pdbx_strand_id
1 'polypeptide(L)'
;MPSNPGNHLHSARVSFFLTCLLYDIGTTGKNITAKSMSFVFHGSVLVLDFAEVFETPIEQAENVAEAVIRHQDLGDTGRLTRIGGLIRLTTIFDNMGGQNELVAKETIESVIAAFPRIIGHCALRRYFVRRMA
;
A
#
# COMPACT_ATOMS: atom_id res chain seq x y z
N MET A 1 -13.20 -24.28 16.01
CA MET A 1 -13.95 -23.32 16.84
C MET A 1 -14.47 -22.24 15.91
N PRO A 2 -15.77 -21.90 15.90
CA PRO A 2 -16.26 -20.83 15.04
C PRO A 2 -15.63 -19.51 15.51
N SER A 3 -14.82 -18.92 14.66
CA SER A 3 -14.08 -17.71 14.93
C SER A 3 -15.05 -16.53 15.08
N ASN A 4 -14.93 -15.79 16.19
CA ASN A 4 -15.80 -14.66 16.50
C ASN A 4 -15.77 -13.64 15.34
N PRO A 5 -16.92 -13.30 14.71
CA PRO A 5 -16.96 -12.39 13.56
C PRO A 5 -16.36 -11.01 13.84
N GLY A 6 -16.35 -10.56 15.11
CA GLY A 6 -15.70 -9.30 15.49
C GLY A 6 -14.17 -9.29 15.31
N ASN A 7 -13.53 -10.46 15.45
CA ASN A 7 -12.06 -10.58 15.34
C ASN A 7 -11.60 -10.48 13.87
N HIS A 8 -12.42 -10.96 12.92
CA HIS A 8 -12.10 -10.90 11.49
C HIS A 8 -12.12 -9.48 10.96
N LEU A 9 -13.11 -8.68 11.36
CA LEU A 9 -13.20 -7.26 10.99
C LEU A 9 -12.08 -6.42 11.63
N HIS A 10 -11.64 -6.79 12.84
CA HIS A 10 -10.49 -6.15 13.46
C HIS A 10 -9.21 -6.48 12.68
N SER A 11 -8.95 -7.76 12.40
CA SER A 11 -7.79 -8.20 11.62
C SER A 11 -7.74 -7.55 10.24
N ALA A 12 -8.85 -7.52 9.50
CA ALA A 12 -8.91 -6.88 8.18
C ALA A 12 -8.62 -5.36 8.22
N ARG A 13 -9.08 -4.65 9.26
CA ARG A 13 -8.80 -3.22 9.43
C ARG A 13 -7.33 -2.96 9.76
N VAL A 14 -6.75 -3.78 10.64
CA VAL A 14 -5.33 -3.70 10.99
C VAL A 14 -4.47 -3.98 9.76
N SER A 15 -4.78 -5.03 9.00
CA SER A 15 -4.07 -5.34 7.75
C SER A 15 -4.17 -4.21 6.73
N PHE A 16 -5.37 -3.63 6.53
CA PHE A 16 -5.55 -2.50 5.63
C PHE A 16 -4.71 -1.28 6.06
N PHE A 17 -4.74 -0.94 7.36
CA PHE A 17 -3.96 0.16 7.90
C PHE A 17 -2.45 -0.07 7.75
N LEU A 18 -1.96 -1.28 8.06
CA LEU A 18 -0.57 -1.67 7.85
C LEU A 18 -0.18 -1.56 6.38
N THR A 19 -1.02 -2.02 5.46
CA THR A 19 -0.74 -1.88 4.03
C THR A 19 -0.67 -0.41 3.62
N CYS A 20 -1.58 0.45 4.07
CA CYS A 20 -1.55 1.90 3.79
C CYS A 20 -0.24 2.56 4.25
N LEU A 21 0.35 2.10 5.36
CA LEU A 21 1.63 2.63 5.85
C LEU A 21 2.84 2.09 5.08
N LEU A 22 2.76 0.84 4.62
CA LEU A 22 3.93 0.10 4.13
C LEU A 22 4.00 -0.05 2.61
N TYR A 23 2.94 0.24 1.85
CA TYR A 23 2.92 -0.04 0.41
C TYR A 23 4.02 0.69 -0.38
N ASP A 24 4.45 1.86 0.10
CA ASP A 24 5.55 2.65 -0.48
C ASP A 24 6.89 2.47 0.26
N ILE A 25 7.05 1.52 1.19
CA ILE A 25 8.30 1.35 1.97
C ILE A 25 9.55 1.10 1.11
N GLY A 26 9.36 0.49 -0.07
CA GLY A 26 10.44 0.28 -1.03
C GLY A 26 11.00 1.57 -1.63
N THR A 27 10.28 2.70 -1.53
CA THR A 27 10.64 3.98 -2.15
C THR A 27 11.57 4.85 -1.31
N THR A 28 11.90 4.44 -0.08
CA THR A 28 12.83 5.21 0.75
C THR A 28 14.21 5.27 0.10
N GLY A 29 14.95 6.35 0.35
CA GLY A 29 16.28 6.53 -0.24
C GLY A 29 17.23 5.37 0.04
N LYS A 30 17.17 4.79 1.25
CA LYS A 30 17.94 3.61 1.66
C LYS A 30 17.55 2.37 0.85
N ASN A 31 16.26 2.14 0.65
CA ASN A 31 15.76 0.90 0.05
C ASN A 31 15.87 0.90 -1.49
N ILE A 32 15.73 2.07 -2.12
CA ILE A 32 15.92 2.21 -3.58
C ILE A 32 17.34 1.80 -4.00
N THR A 33 18.35 2.17 -3.22
CA THR A 33 19.76 1.88 -3.55
C THR A 33 20.23 0.52 -3.02
N ALA A 34 19.50 -0.08 -2.08
CA ALA A 34 19.91 -1.33 -1.44
C ALA A 34 19.79 -2.55 -2.37
N LYS A 35 18.84 -2.56 -3.31
CA LYS A 35 18.60 -3.71 -4.19
C LYS A 35 18.28 -3.28 -5.63
N SER A 36 18.72 -4.08 -6.60
CA SER A 36 18.39 -3.92 -8.03
C SER A 36 16.96 -4.37 -8.39
N MET A 37 16.19 -4.86 -7.42
CA MET A 37 14.80 -5.27 -7.59
C MET A 37 13.87 -4.06 -7.67
N SER A 38 12.73 -4.15 -8.37
CA SER A 38 11.73 -3.07 -8.35
C SER A 38 11.21 -2.87 -6.93
N PHE A 39 10.93 -1.62 -6.57
CA PHE A 39 10.63 -1.26 -5.18
C PHE A 39 9.38 -1.97 -4.60
N VAL A 40 8.39 -2.34 -5.42
CA VAL A 40 7.20 -3.08 -4.98
C VAL A 40 7.55 -4.48 -4.47
N PHE A 41 8.44 -5.19 -5.17
CA PHE A 41 8.91 -6.52 -4.78
C PHE A 41 9.87 -6.43 -3.59
N HIS A 42 10.77 -5.45 -3.58
CA HIS A 42 11.63 -5.27 -2.42
C HIS A 42 10.82 -4.87 -1.18
N GLY A 43 9.83 -4.00 -1.36
CA GLY A 43 8.90 -3.57 -0.32
C GLY A 43 8.13 -4.74 0.29
N SER A 44 7.62 -5.67 -0.53
CA SER A 44 6.92 -6.84 0.00
C SER A 44 7.84 -7.77 0.80
N VAL A 45 9.11 -7.94 0.39
CA VAL A 45 10.11 -8.66 1.21
C VAL A 45 10.31 -7.97 2.56
N LEU A 46 10.43 -6.65 2.59
CA LEU A 46 10.57 -5.90 3.85
C LEU A 46 9.34 -6.04 4.76
N VAL A 47 8.14 -6.15 4.19
CA VAL A 47 6.91 -6.41 4.96
C VAL A 47 6.97 -7.78 5.63
N LEU A 48 7.43 -8.82 4.93
CA LEU A 48 7.56 -10.15 5.51
C LEU A 48 8.63 -10.19 6.62
N ASP A 49 9.79 -9.56 6.38
CA ASP A 49 10.85 -9.43 7.39
C ASP A 49 10.34 -8.68 8.65
N PHE A 50 9.56 -7.60 8.44
CA PHE A 50 8.93 -6.86 9.54
C PHE A 50 7.93 -7.73 10.30
N ALA A 51 7.07 -8.46 9.58
CA ALA A 51 6.07 -9.32 10.19
C ALA A 51 6.68 -10.43 11.05
N GLU A 52 7.82 -10.99 10.64
CA GLU A 52 8.58 -11.97 11.42
C GLU A 52 9.07 -11.38 12.75
N VAL A 53 9.66 -10.18 12.71
CA VAL A 53 10.16 -9.47 13.91
C VAL A 53 9.05 -9.18 14.92
N PHE A 54 7.84 -8.88 14.45
CA PHE A 54 6.69 -8.56 15.29
C PHE A 54 5.76 -9.75 15.54
N GLU A 55 6.18 -10.98 15.20
CA GLU A 55 5.41 -12.21 15.39
C GLU A 55 3.97 -12.11 14.84
N THR A 56 3.82 -11.40 13.72
CA THR A 56 2.52 -11.18 13.08
C THR A 56 2.02 -12.49 12.47
N PRO A 57 0.71 -12.82 12.57
CA PRO A 57 0.16 -14.01 11.93
C PRO A 57 0.52 -14.07 10.44
N ILE A 58 1.01 -15.22 9.99
CA ILE A 58 1.51 -15.39 8.62
C ILE A 58 0.47 -15.01 7.55
N GLU A 59 -0.79 -15.39 7.75
CA GLU A 59 -1.89 -15.03 6.82
C GLU A 59 -2.07 -13.52 6.69
N GLN A 60 -1.87 -12.77 7.79
CA GLN A 60 -1.94 -11.31 7.78
C GLN A 60 -0.70 -10.74 7.06
N ALA A 61 0.49 -11.25 7.36
CA ALA A 61 1.73 -10.83 6.75
C ALA A 61 1.71 -11.02 5.22
N GLU A 62 1.29 -12.20 4.76
CA GLU A 62 1.19 -12.55 3.34
C GLU A 62 0.14 -11.69 2.62
N ASN A 63 -1.02 -11.43 3.23
CA ASN A 63 -2.04 -10.58 2.64
C ASN A 63 -1.58 -9.11 2.50
N VAL A 64 -0.85 -8.58 3.50
CA VAL A 64 -0.24 -7.25 3.40
C VAL A 64 0.84 -7.26 2.31
N ALA A 65 1.73 -8.26 2.29
CA ALA A 65 2.79 -8.38 1.30
C ALA A 65 2.25 -8.52 -0.14
N GLU A 66 1.17 -9.27 -0.37
CA GLU A 66 0.48 -9.37 -1.66
C GLU A 66 -0.14 -8.04 -2.09
N ALA A 67 -0.73 -7.30 -1.16
CA ALA A 67 -1.26 -5.98 -1.48
C ALA A 67 -0.13 -4.98 -1.82
N VAL A 68 1.02 -5.04 -1.12
CA VAL A 68 2.20 -4.22 -1.43
C VAL A 68 2.82 -4.58 -2.77
N ILE A 69 3.00 -5.85 -3.12
CA ILE A 69 3.63 -6.21 -4.40
C ILE A 69 2.75 -5.84 -5.60
N ARG A 70 1.42 -5.85 -5.45
CA ARG A 70 0.45 -5.64 -6.54
C ARG A 70 -0.21 -4.26 -6.58
N HIS A 71 0.13 -3.32 -5.70
CA HIS A 71 -0.55 -2.01 -5.67
C HIS A 71 -0.38 -1.16 -6.95
N GLN A 72 0.62 -1.48 -7.78
CA GLN A 72 0.83 -0.86 -9.11
C GLN A 72 0.51 -1.81 -10.27
N ASP A 73 -0.05 -2.98 -9.99
CA ASP A 73 -0.57 -3.88 -11.01
C ASP A 73 -1.88 -3.30 -11.56
N LEU A 74 -1.76 -2.47 -12.60
CA LEU A 74 -2.88 -1.78 -13.22
C LEU A 74 -3.61 -2.62 -14.27
N GLY A 75 -3.39 -3.95 -14.32
CA GLY A 75 -4.07 -4.84 -15.26
C GLY A 75 -5.60 -4.84 -15.15
N ASP A 76 -6.26 -5.22 -16.24
CA ASP A 76 -7.72 -5.14 -16.39
C ASP A 76 -8.45 -6.47 -16.07
N THR A 77 -7.73 -7.58 -15.98
CA THR A 77 -8.31 -8.92 -15.77
C THR A 77 -7.66 -9.64 -14.58
N GLY A 78 -8.37 -10.62 -14.01
CA GLY A 78 -7.90 -11.43 -12.88
C GLY A 78 -8.60 -11.11 -11.57
N ARG A 79 -8.03 -11.57 -10.45
CA ARG A 79 -8.55 -11.34 -9.10
C ARG A 79 -7.45 -10.75 -8.20
N LEU A 80 -7.88 -9.88 -7.29
CA LEU A 80 -7.09 -9.29 -6.23
C LEU A 80 -7.73 -9.68 -4.89
N THR A 81 -6.92 -9.72 -3.83
CA THR A 81 -7.47 -9.72 -2.47
C THR A 81 -8.28 -8.45 -2.23
N ARG A 82 -9.19 -8.47 -1.27
CA ARG A 82 -9.98 -7.29 -0.90
C ARG A 82 -9.09 -6.09 -0.56
N ILE A 83 -8.02 -6.33 0.20
CA ILE A 83 -7.06 -5.29 0.59
C ILE A 83 -6.26 -4.81 -0.61
N GLY A 84 -5.75 -5.71 -1.45
CA GLY A 84 -5.04 -5.35 -2.67
C GLY A 84 -5.88 -4.49 -3.63
N GLY A 85 -7.16 -4.83 -3.79
CA GLY A 85 -8.11 -4.04 -4.58
C GLY A 85 -8.32 -2.62 -4.04
N LEU A 86 -8.54 -2.49 -2.73
CA LEU A 86 -8.67 -1.17 -2.09
C LEU A 86 -7.40 -0.34 -2.24
N ILE A 87 -6.23 -0.94 -2.02
CA ILE A 87 -4.94 -0.24 -2.08
C ILE A 87 -4.59 0.18 -3.50
N ARG A 88 -4.94 -0.62 -4.50
CA ARG A 88 -4.84 -0.22 -5.91
C ARG A 88 -5.74 1.00 -6.20
N LEU A 89 -7.00 0.97 -5.76
CA LEU A 89 -7.92 2.10 -5.95
C LEU A 89 -7.38 3.38 -5.28
N THR A 90 -6.87 3.29 -4.05
CA THR A 90 -6.28 4.44 -3.35
C THR A 90 -5.02 4.95 -4.05
N THR A 91 -4.19 4.06 -4.60
CA THR A 91 -2.99 4.44 -5.35
C THR A 91 -3.35 5.22 -6.62
N ILE A 92 -4.37 4.78 -7.36
CA ILE A 92 -4.87 5.48 -8.56
C ILE A 92 -5.47 6.82 -8.17
N PHE A 93 -6.27 6.84 -7.09
CA PHE A 93 -6.94 8.03 -6.60
C PHE A 93 -5.94 9.11 -6.15
N ASP A 94 -4.97 8.78 -5.30
CA ASP A 94 -4.08 9.78 -4.73
C ASP A 94 -3.02 10.29 -5.73
N ASN A 95 -2.50 9.40 -6.58
CA ASN A 95 -1.41 9.75 -7.50
C ASN A 95 -1.89 10.27 -8.87
N MET A 96 -3.03 9.80 -9.37
CA MET A 96 -3.54 10.13 -10.71
C MET A 96 -4.86 10.90 -10.68
N GLY A 97 -5.52 11.01 -9.52
CA GLY A 97 -6.83 11.65 -9.40
C GLY A 97 -7.99 10.86 -10.00
N GLY A 98 -7.78 9.58 -10.37
CA GLY A 98 -8.83 8.72 -10.91
C GLY A 98 -9.76 8.18 -9.82
N GLN A 99 -10.95 7.69 -10.20
CA GLN A 99 -11.91 7.10 -9.26
C GLN A 99 -12.40 8.09 -8.17
N ASN A 100 -12.38 9.39 -8.46
CA ASN A 100 -12.76 10.42 -7.49
C ASN A 100 -14.27 10.46 -7.22
N GLU A 101 -15.07 9.92 -8.13
CA GLU A 101 -16.51 9.74 -8.01
C GLU A 101 -16.91 8.76 -6.90
N LEU A 102 -15.97 7.92 -6.44
CA LEU A 102 -16.23 6.93 -5.38
C LEU A 102 -16.19 7.53 -3.97
N VAL A 103 -15.71 8.77 -3.80
CA VAL A 103 -15.55 9.43 -2.51
C VAL A 103 -16.15 10.82 -2.55
N ALA A 104 -16.99 11.14 -1.55
CA ALA A 104 -17.57 12.48 -1.44
C ALA A 104 -16.48 13.55 -1.35
N LYS A 105 -16.71 14.68 -2.06
CA LYS A 105 -15.72 15.76 -2.17
C LYS A 105 -15.32 16.32 -0.81
N GLU A 106 -16.26 16.43 0.11
CA GLU A 106 -16.06 16.95 1.47
C GLU A 106 -15.09 16.06 2.26
N THR A 107 -15.16 14.74 2.06
CA THR A 107 -14.22 13.78 2.67
C THR A 107 -12.81 13.98 2.14
N ILE A 108 -12.66 14.21 0.83
CA ILE A 108 -11.36 14.45 0.19
C ILE A 108 -10.75 15.73 0.76
N GLU A 109 -11.51 16.82 0.79
CA GLU A 109 -11.07 18.10 1.32
C GLU A 109 -10.69 18.01 2.81
N SER A 110 -11.50 17.30 3.61
CA SER A 110 -11.20 17.07 5.03
C SER A 110 -9.91 16.28 5.24
N VAL A 111 -9.65 15.25 4.43
CA VAL A 111 -8.43 14.44 4.54
C VAL A 111 -7.21 15.25 4.13
N ILE A 112 -7.28 16.02 3.04
CA ILE A 112 -6.17 16.88 2.60
C ILE A 112 -5.88 17.98 3.63
N ALA A 113 -6.91 18.52 4.28
CA ALA A 113 -6.72 19.50 5.36
C ALA A 113 -5.98 18.89 6.57
N ALA A 114 -6.30 17.65 6.93
CA ALA A 114 -5.64 16.93 8.03
C ALA A 114 -4.25 16.41 7.67
N PHE A 115 -4.04 15.97 6.43
CA PHE A 115 -2.79 15.40 5.91
C PHE A 115 -2.40 16.09 4.60
N PRO A 116 -1.78 17.29 4.67
CA PRO A 116 -1.49 18.10 3.48
C PRO A 116 -0.57 17.41 2.48
N ARG A 117 -0.88 17.54 1.19
CA ARG A 117 -0.04 17.03 0.10
C ARG A 117 1.26 17.83 -0.01
N ILE A 118 2.39 17.16 0.14
CA ILE A 118 3.71 17.77 -0.06
C ILE A 118 4.16 17.48 -1.50
N ILE A 119 3.96 18.46 -2.40
CA ILE A 119 4.14 18.35 -3.86
C ILE A 119 5.56 17.90 -4.28
N GLY A 120 6.56 18.04 -3.40
CA GLY A 120 7.92 17.55 -3.62
C GLY A 120 8.19 16.10 -3.21
N HIS A 121 7.28 15.44 -2.48
CA HIS A 121 7.46 14.14 -1.81
C HIS A 121 6.71 12.97 -2.44
N CYS A 122 6.03 13.14 -3.58
CA CYS A 122 5.40 12.02 -4.28
C CYS A 122 6.48 10.96 -4.58
N ALA A 123 6.41 9.86 -3.84
CA ALA A 123 7.44 8.82 -3.79
C ALA A 123 7.69 8.26 -5.19
N LEU A 124 6.62 8.13 -5.97
CA LEU A 124 6.64 7.73 -7.37
C LEU A 124 7.44 8.70 -8.25
N ARG A 125 7.18 10.01 -8.18
CA ARG A 125 7.90 10.99 -8.99
C ARG A 125 9.40 10.97 -8.69
N ARG A 126 9.79 10.85 -7.41
CA ARG A 126 11.21 10.72 -7.01
C ARG A 126 11.81 9.39 -7.46
N TYR A 127 11.07 8.29 -7.34
CA TYR A 127 11.52 6.96 -7.75
C TYR A 127 11.79 6.90 -9.26
N PHE A 128 10.82 7.33 -10.08
CA PHE A 128 10.97 7.33 -11.54
C PHE A 128 12.12 8.22 -12.01
N VAL A 129 12.31 9.39 -11.39
CA VAL A 129 13.45 10.27 -11.71
C VAL A 129 14.79 9.63 -11.31
N ARG A 130 14.88 8.96 -10.16
CA ARG A 130 16.15 8.40 -9.65
C ARG A 130 16.63 7.13 -10.35
N ARG A 131 15.74 6.38 -11.01
CA ARG A 131 16.09 5.12 -11.70
C ARG A 131 16.24 5.25 -13.21
N MET A 132 15.82 6.39 -13.79
CA MET A 132 16.02 6.70 -15.20
C MET A 132 17.24 7.61 -15.46
N ALA A 133 17.93 8.04 -14.39
CA ALA A 133 19.21 8.76 -14.43
C ALA A 133 20.35 7.79 -14.10
#